data_AF-A0A2E6IWB0-F1
#
_entry.id   AF-A0A2E6IWB0-F1
#
_cell.length_a   1.000
_cell.length_b   1.000
_cell.length_c   1.000
_cell.angle_alpha   90.00
_cell.angle_beta   90.00
_cell.angle_gamma   90.00
#
_symmetry.space_group_name_H-M   'P 1'
#
loop_
_entity.id
_entity.type
_entity.pdbx_description
1 polymer ?
#
loop_
_entity_poly.entity_id
_entity_poly.type
_entity_poly.pdbx_seq_one_letter_code
_entity_poly.pdbx_strand_id
1 'polypeptide(L)' 'MTRGARFMAALVAAFAAGGFGDSARASMPVAVLQVVSVHAHGGGCRKSSPAGQCCHMEKKTGHVHCH' A
#
# COMPACT_ATOMS: atom_id res chain seq x y z
N MET A 1 -33.69 42.67 -30.82
CA MET A 1 -33.00 41.37 -30.63
C MET A 1 -32.47 41.15 -29.20
N THR A 2 -33.14 41.65 -28.14
CA THR A 2 -32.64 41.53 -26.75
C THR A 2 -33.38 40.49 -25.89
N ARG A 3 -34.54 40.00 -26.35
CA ARG A 3 -35.35 39.00 -25.64
C ARG A 3 -34.79 37.57 -25.74
N GLY A 4 -34.16 37.21 -26.87
CA GLY A 4 -33.58 35.88 -27.08
C GLY A 4 -32.33 35.60 -26.22
N ALA A 5 -31.49 36.61 -26.01
CA ALA A 5 -30.29 36.49 -25.18
C ALA A 5 -30.62 36.22 -23.69
N ARG A 6 -31.75 36.76 -23.21
CA ARG A 6 -32.23 36.55 -21.84
C ARG A 6 -32.75 35.14 -21.61
N PHE A 7 -33.40 34.54 -22.61
CA PHE A 7 -33.87 33.16 -22.55
C PHE A 7 -32.71 32.15 -22.58
N MET A 8 -31.70 32.38 -23.42
CA MET A 8 -30.51 31.50 -23.45
C MET A 8 -29.68 31.58 -22.17
N ALA A 9 -29.52 32.78 -21.58
CA ALA A 9 -28.81 32.94 -20.32
C ALA A 9 -29.50 32.18 -19.16
N ALA A 10 -30.83 32.16 -19.11
CA ALA A 10 -31.59 31.45 -18.09
C ALA A 10 -31.44 29.91 -18.20
N LEU A 11 -31.37 29.38 -19.42
CA LEU A 11 -31.19 27.94 -19.67
C LEU A 11 -29.78 27.46 -19.29
N VAL A 12 -28.75 28.26 -19.53
CA VAL A 12 -27.37 27.96 -19.12
C VAL A 12 -27.22 27.99 -17.59
N ALA A 13 -27.86 28.93 -16.91
CA ALA A 13 -27.82 29.01 -15.45
C ALA A 13 -28.48 27.81 -14.75
N ALA A 14 -29.57 27.28 -15.33
CA ALA A 14 -30.25 26.11 -14.77
C ALA A 14 -29.40 24.82 -14.85
N PHE A 15 -28.58 24.68 -15.89
CA PHE A 15 -27.70 23.51 -16.03
C PHE A 15 -26.48 23.59 -15.09
N ALA A 16 -25.99 24.79 -14.79
CA ALA A 16 -24.88 24.99 -13.86
C ALA A 16 -25.25 24.74 -12.38
N ALA A 17 -26.54 24.84 -12.02
CA ALA A 17 -27.04 24.58 -10.67
C ALA A 17 -27.38 23.09 -10.41
N GLY A 18 -27.38 22.25 -11.45
CA GLY A 18 -27.56 20.81 -11.34
C GLY A 18 -26.30 20.14 -10.81
N GLY A 19 -26.07 20.23 -9.50
CA GLY A 19 -24.91 19.68 -8.81
C GLY A 19 -24.68 18.20 -9.15
N PHE A 20 -23.50 17.91 -9.68
CA PHE A 20 -22.97 16.56 -9.79
C PHE A 20 -22.83 15.99 -8.38
N GLY A 21 -23.61 14.95 -8.06
CA GLY A 21 -23.63 14.34 -6.74
C GLY A 21 -22.25 13.83 -6.34
N ASP A 22 -21.70 14.40 -5.26
CA ASP A 22 -20.46 13.96 -4.63
C ASP A 22 -20.68 12.57 -4.06
N SER A 23 -20.18 11.55 -4.76
CA SER A 23 -20.25 10.17 -4.30
C SER A 23 -19.27 9.99 -3.16
N ALA A 24 -19.75 10.15 -1.92
CA ALA A 24 -18.97 9.92 -0.72
C ALA A 24 -18.45 8.47 -0.68
N ARG A 25 -17.18 8.27 -1.06
CA ARG A 25 -16.51 6.98 -0.93
C ARG A 25 -16.08 6.81 0.52
N ALA A 26 -16.79 5.97 1.27
CA ALA A 26 -16.35 5.55 2.59
C ALA A 26 -15.01 4.80 2.45
N SER A 27 -13.93 5.41 2.95
CA SER A 27 -12.62 4.76 3.06
C SER A 27 -12.68 3.82 4.25
N MET A 28 -12.81 2.52 3.98
CA MET A 28 -12.68 1.51 5.02
C MET A 28 -11.20 1.22 5.24
N PRO A 29 -10.71 1.21 6.49
CA PRO A 29 -9.34 0.83 6.76
C PRO A 29 -9.15 -0.65 6.42
N VAL A 30 -8.29 -0.94 5.45
CA VAL A 30 -7.79 -2.29 5.21
C VAL A 30 -6.85 -2.65 6.36
N ALA A 31 -7.23 -3.66 7.13
CA ALA A 31 -6.35 -4.25 8.12
C ALA A 31 -5.26 -5.03 7.37
N VAL A 32 -4.04 -4.48 7.34
CA VAL A 32 -2.86 -5.19 6.85
C VAL A 32 -2.42 -6.16 7.93
N LEU A 33 -2.58 -7.45 7.69
CA LEU A 33 -2.03 -8.49 8.55
C LEU A 33 -0.51 -8.47 8.41
N GLN A 34 0.19 -7.95 9.41
CA GLN A 34 1.64 -8.04 9.46
C GLN A 34 2.02 -9.50 9.77
N VAL A 35 2.34 -10.25 8.73
CA VAL A 35 2.95 -11.58 8.88
C VAL A 35 4.34 -11.36 9.45
N VAL A 36 4.51 -11.63 10.74
CA VAL A 36 5.81 -11.67 11.39
C VAL A 36 6.60 -12.80 10.75
N SER A 37 7.53 -12.45 9.85
CA SER A 37 8.52 -13.39 9.34
C SER A 37 9.50 -13.70 10.45
N VAL A 38 9.19 -14.74 11.23
CA VAL A 38 10.15 -15.37 12.12
C VAL A 38 11.30 -15.79 11.20
N HIS A 39 12.46 -15.16 11.35
CA HIS A 39 13.65 -15.50 10.58
C HIS A 39 14.03 -16.94 10.95
N ALA A 40 13.50 -17.89 10.19
CA ALA A 40 13.70 -19.30 10.42
C ALA A 40 15.14 -19.63 10.06
N HIS A 41 15.99 -19.72 11.08
CA HIS A 41 17.29 -20.38 10.95
C HIS A 41 17.02 -21.81 10.49
N GLY A 42 17.31 -22.12 9.22
CA GLY A 42 17.23 -23.48 8.70
C GLY A 42 18.17 -24.43 9.47
N GLY A 43 18.07 -25.73 9.23
CA GLY A 43 18.80 -26.75 10.02
C GLY A 43 20.33 -26.63 10.03
N GLY A 44 20.93 -25.81 9.14
CA GLY A 44 22.36 -25.53 9.10
C GLY A 44 22.80 -24.23 9.81
N CYS A 45 21.88 -23.33 10.15
CA CYS A 45 22.27 -22.04 10.74
C CYS A 45 22.53 -22.15 12.24
N ARG A 46 23.55 -21.45 12.73
CA ARG A 46 23.74 -21.21 14.16
C ARG A 46 22.58 -20.36 14.68
N LYS A 47 22.03 -20.75 15.82
CA LYS A 47 20.96 -20.01 16.51
C LYS A 47 21.38 -18.61 16.95
N SER A 48 22.68 -18.37 17.08
CA SER A 48 23.29 -17.08 17.44
C SER A 48 23.65 -16.22 16.22
N SER A 49 23.14 -16.55 15.03
CA SER A 49 23.47 -15.77 13.83
C SER A 49 22.83 -14.38 13.91
N PRO A 50 23.50 -13.33 13.40
CA PRO A 50 22.93 -11.97 13.32
C PRO A 50 21.62 -11.93 12.54
N ALA A 51 20.77 -10.94 12.80
CA ALA A 51 19.54 -10.74 12.04
C ALA A 51 19.83 -10.61 10.54
N GLY A 52 19.13 -11.39 9.72
CA GLY A 52 19.31 -11.42 8.26
C GLY A 52 20.46 -12.29 7.75
N GLN A 53 21.40 -12.71 8.61
CA GLN A 53 22.52 -13.57 8.21
C GLN A 53 22.37 -14.99 8.77
N CYS A 54 22.78 -16.00 7.99
CA CYS A 54 22.90 -17.38 8.42
C CYS A 54 24.39 -17.75 8.55
N CYS A 55 24.87 -17.92 9.78
CA CYS A 55 26.23 -18.38 10.03
C CYS A 55 26.25 -19.91 10.22
N HIS A 56 27.13 -20.60 9.49
CA HIS A 56 27.28 -22.06 9.51
C HIS A 56 28.70 -22.46 9.94
N MET A 57 28.79 -23.52 10.74
CA MET A 57 30.06 -24.15 11.13
C MET A 57 30.40 -25.24 10.13
N GLU A 58 31.44 -25.03 9.32
CA GLU A 58 31.94 -26.08 8.43
C GLU A 58 32.63 -27.18 9.25
N LYS A 59 31.99 -28.34 9.41
CA LYS A 59 32.52 -29.45 10.24
C LYS A 59 33.88 -29.98 9.77
N LYS A 60 34.22 -29.79 8.49
CA LYS A 60 35.45 -30.29 7.88
C LYS A 60 36.66 -29.44 8.25
N THR A 61 36.50 -28.12 8.27
CA THR A 61 37.60 -27.16 8.49
C THR A 61 37.54 -26.53 9.88
N GLY A 62 36.38 -26.57 10.54
CA GLY A 62 36.13 -25.90 11.81
C GLY A 62 35.90 -24.39 11.67
N HIS A 63 35.81 -23.86 10.46
CA HIS A 63 35.58 -22.44 10.24
C HIS A 63 34.09 -22.10 10.25
N VAL A 64 33.77 -20.98 10.92
CA VAL A 64 32.45 -20.36 10.86
C VAL A 64 32.47 -19.31 9.76
N HIS A 65 31.48 -19.35 8.88
CA HIS A 65 31.26 -18.31 7.89
C HIS A 65 29.77 -17.96 7.82
N CYS A 66 29.46 -16.72 7.45
CA CYS A 66 28.10 -16.20 7.39
C CYS A 66 27.70 -15.90 5.94
N HIS A 67 26.45 -16.21 5.62
CA HIS A 67 25.77 -15.86 4.38
C HIS A 67 24.68 -14.85 4.68
#